data_AF-A0A164HK67-F1
#
_entry.id   AF-A0A164HK67-F1
#
_cell.length_a   1.000
_cell.length_b   1.000
_cell.length_c   1.000
_cell.angle_alpha   90.00
_cell.angle_beta   90.00
_cell.angle_gamma   90.00
#
_symmetry.space_group_name_H-M   'P 1'
#
loop_
_entity.id
_entity.type
_entity.pdbx_description
1 polymer ?
#
loop_
_entity_poly.entity_id
_entity_poly.type
_entity_poly.pdbx_seq_one_letter_code
_entity_poly.pdbx_strand_id
1 'polypeptide(L)'
;MPPCDIAAAWLSHTEFAGNESAVGLLSRAIRPQDFALNRDSLPVSAAADPLTAAAILELLDRGQVPTPAAVRTLLVQNEMRAEAERIERLGRRAQRSIDEFGHILATLTHEYRNAHGTGPTRRDILLTDPVLRLIRERVGDIAPNAIKHLWLIERAQRAGWIAFDASPRSLCAARRFHSAAFGNRVSLRPVNTIGTLVAGFLDAYDTEHGRPPRWSVLAHDLRDDRGRRVFNDTADARAQQQWLATAGWLEVRDDLPVPGPRGRRALARKARERTR
;
A
#
# COMPACT_ATOMS: atom_id res chain seq x y z
N MET A 1 37.62 -5.69 -50.03
CA MET A 1 37.35 -5.70 -48.57
C MET A 1 35.84 -5.69 -48.40
N PRO A 2 35.24 -6.61 -47.62
CA PRO A 2 33.84 -6.46 -47.28
C PRO A 2 33.69 -5.16 -46.48
N PRO A 3 32.57 -4.41 -46.62
CA PRO A 3 32.32 -3.28 -45.76
C PRO A 3 32.41 -3.77 -44.32
N CYS A 4 33.31 -3.18 -43.54
CA CYS A 4 33.43 -3.45 -42.11
C CYS A 4 32.04 -3.22 -41.52
N ASP A 5 31.34 -4.30 -41.18
CA ASP A 5 29.98 -4.20 -40.68
C ASP A 5 30.08 -3.61 -39.27
N ILE A 6 29.80 -2.32 -39.18
CA ILE A 6 29.88 -1.54 -37.94
C ILE A 6 29.07 -2.23 -36.83
N ALA A 7 27.96 -2.90 -37.19
CA ALA A 7 27.18 -3.68 -36.25
C ALA A 7 27.93 -4.92 -35.73
N ALA A 8 28.59 -5.68 -36.62
CA ALA A 8 29.38 -6.84 -36.23
C ALA A 8 30.60 -6.44 -35.38
N ALA A 9 31.28 -5.35 -35.74
CA ALA A 9 32.38 -4.80 -34.96
C ALA A 9 31.91 -4.39 -33.55
N TRP A 10 30.75 -3.74 -33.44
CA TRP A 10 30.19 -3.34 -32.15
C TRP A 10 29.77 -4.54 -31.29
N LEU A 11 29.07 -5.51 -31.87
CA LEU A 11 28.59 -6.70 -31.15
C LEU A 11 29.71 -7.69 -30.79
N SER A 12 30.90 -7.57 -31.40
CA SER A 12 32.04 -8.46 -31.11
C SER A 12 32.52 -8.41 -29.64
N HIS A 13 32.17 -7.35 -28.91
CA HIS A 13 32.49 -7.17 -27.49
C HIS A 13 31.30 -7.41 -26.55
N THR A 14 30.20 -8.01 -27.04
CA THR A 14 29.00 -8.29 -26.26
C THR A 14 28.63 -9.77 -26.32
N GLU A 15 27.57 -10.18 -25.61
CA GLU A 15 27.05 -11.56 -25.64
C GLU A 15 26.52 -12.00 -27.02
N PHE A 16 26.34 -11.04 -27.95
CA PHE A 16 25.90 -11.29 -29.32
C PHE A 16 27.06 -11.46 -30.31
N ALA A 17 28.30 -11.62 -29.83
CA ALA A 17 29.45 -11.86 -30.69
C ALA A 17 29.22 -13.09 -31.59
N GLY A 18 29.29 -12.90 -32.90
CA GLY A 18 29.03 -13.95 -33.89
C GLY A 18 27.55 -14.24 -34.18
N ASN A 19 26.60 -13.52 -33.59
CA ASN A 19 25.17 -13.68 -33.86
C ASN A 19 24.75 -12.89 -35.12
N GLU A 20 24.70 -13.56 -36.27
CA GLU A 20 24.33 -12.96 -37.56
C GLU A 20 22.95 -12.31 -37.57
N SER A 21 21.98 -12.86 -36.82
CA SER A 21 20.64 -12.28 -36.70
C SER A 21 20.71 -10.93 -35.98
N ALA A 22 21.40 -10.85 -34.85
CA ALA A 22 21.55 -9.61 -34.09
C ALA A 22 22.33 -8.55 -34.89
N VAL A 23 23.35 -8.97 -35.64
CA VAL A 23 24.07 -8.11 -36.59
C VAL A 23 23.09 -7.54 -37.62
N GLY A 24 22.28 -8.38 -38.27
CA GLY A 24 21.28 -7.94 -39.25
C GLY A 24 20.25 -6.96 -38.66
N LEU A 25 19.76 -7.22 -37.44
CA LEU A 25 18.83 -6.31 -36.74
C LEU A 25 19.46 -4.94 -36.48
N LEU A 26 20.70 -4.90 -36.01
CA LEU A 26 21.43 -3.68 -35.70
C LEU A 26 21.84 -2.92 -36.97
N SER A 27 22.29 -3.61 -38.03
CA SER A 27 22.62 -3.00 -39.32
C SER A 27 21.41 -2.29 -39.94
N ARG A 28 20.21 -2.87 -39.81
CA ARG A 28 18.94 -2.21 -40.20
C ARG A 28 18.64 -0.94 -39.40
N ALA A 29 19.06 -0.87 -38.15
CA ALA A 29 18.90 0.32 -37.32
C ALA A 29 19.92 1.41 -37.66
N ILE A 30 21.18 1.04 -37.89
CA ILE A 30 22.26 1.98 -38.22
C ILE A 30 22.08 2.54 -39.64
N ARG A 31 21.73 1.70 -40.63
CA ARG A 31 21.58 2.10 -42.05
C ARG A 31 20.21 1.71 -42.60
N PRO A 32 19.11 2.34 -42.17
CA PRO A 32 17.77 1.99 -42.64
C PRO A 32 17.58 2.20 -44.15
N GLN A 33 18.31 3.14 -44.77
CA GLN A 33 18.22 3.39 -46.21
C GLN A 33 18.70 2.19 -47.06
N ASP A 34 19.71 1.45 -46.58
CA ASP A 34 20.24 0.25 -47.26
C ASP A 34 19.18 -0.88 -47.34
N PHE A 35 18.12 -0.78 -46.54
CA PHE A 35 17.00 -1.72 -46.49
C PHE A 35 15.68 -1.12 -46.99
N ALA A 36 15.72 0.01 -47.70
CA ALA A 36 14.55 0.75 -48.21
C ALA A 36 13.53 1.11 -47.11
N LEU A 37 13.99 1.36 -45.87
CA LEU A 37 13.15 1.78 -44.76
C LEU A 37 13.20 3.30 -44.60
N ASN A 38 12.04 3.96 -44.60
CA ASN A 38 11.94 5.39 -44.27
C ASN A 38 11.88 5.58 -42.75
N ARG A 39 13.03 5.45 -42.08
CA ARG A 39 13.19 5.55 -40.61
C ARG A 39 14.45 6.32 -40.26
N ASP A 40 14.45 6.92 -39.06
CA ASP A 40 15.64 7.55 -38.50
C ASP A 40 16.75 6.52 -38.25
N SER A 41 17.97 6.87 -38.67
CA SER A 41 19.17 6.09 -38.39
C SER A 41 19.53 6.17 -36.91
N LEU A 42 19.90 5.02 -36.33
CA LEU A 42 20.54 4.95 -35.02
C LEU A 42 22.00 5.38 -35.16
N PRO A 43 22.42 6.52 -34.56
CA PRO A 43 23.80 6.96 -34.67
C PRO A 43 24.71 5.97 -33.96
N VAL A 44 25.84 5.63 -34.59
CA VAL A 44 26.83 4.68 -34.05
C VAL A 44 27.37 5.13 -32.68
N SER A 45 27.39 6.44 -32.42
CA SER A 45 27.76 7.03 -31.13
C SER A 45 26.74 6.77 -30.01
N ALA A 46 25.51 6.38 -30.31
CA ALA A 46 24.51 6.01 -29.31
C ALA A 46 25.00 4.86 -28.41
N ALA A 47 25.85 4.01 -28.96
CA ALA A 47 26.44 2.87 -28.27
C ALA A 47 27.54 3.25 -27.26
N ALA A 48 27.96 4.52 -27.21
CA ALA A 48 28.94 5.01 -26.23
C ALA A 48 28.30 5.34 -24.87
N ASP A 49 26.99 5.61 -24.83
CA ASP A 49 26.25 5.76 -23.58
C ASP A 49 25.86 4.37 -23.03
N PRO A 50 26.30 3.98 -21.82
CA PRO A 50 26.06 2.64 -21.29
C PRO A 50 24.58 2.27 -21.17
N LEU A 51 23.70 3.22 -20.85
CA LEU A 51 22.26 2.97 -20.72
C LEU A 51 21.65 2.69 -22.09
N THR A 52 21.99 3.51 -23.08
CA THR A 52 21.56 3.36 -24.47
C THR A 52 22.10 2.05 -25.07
N ALA A 53 23.36 1.70 -24.80
CA ALA A 53 23.95 0.43 -25.20
C ALA A 53 23.20 -0.78 -24.60
N ALA A 54 22.90 -0.75 -23.30
CA ALA A 54 22.12 -1.80 -22.65
C ALA A 54 20.71 -1.94 -23.24
N ALA A 55 20.03 -0.81 -23.52
CA ALA A 55 18.73 -0.82 -24.17
C ALA A 55 18.78 -1.37 -25.61
N ILE A 56 19.84 -1.10 -26.36
CA ILE A 56 20.06 -1.68 -27.69
C ILE A 56 20.19 -3.20 -27.59
N LEU A 57 21.01 -3.70 -26.67
CA LEU A 57 21.21 -5.15 -26.46
C LEU A 57 19.92 -5.84 -26.02
N GLU A 58 19.14 -5.23 -25.12
CA GLU A 58 17.85 -5.75 -24.67
C GLU A 58 16.81 -5.82 -25.81
N LEU A 59 16.83 -4.87 -26.76
CA LEU A 59 15.98 -4.95 -27.96
C LEU A 59 16.42 -6.06 -28.91
N LEU A 60 17.73 -6.26 -29.07
CA LEU A 60 18.29 -7.34 -29.89
C LEU A 60 17.96 -8.72 -29.32
N ASP A 61 18.04 -8.89 -28.00
CA ASP A 61 17.62 -10.11 -27.30
C ASP A 61 16.16 -10.46 -27.56
N ARG A 62 15.30 -9.43 -27.64
CA ARG A 62 13.88 -9.56 -27.99
C ARG A 62 13.61 -9.75 -29.49
N GLY A 63 14.65 -9.83 -30.32
CA GLY A 63 14.53 -9.93 -31.77
C GLY A 63 14.00 -8.66 -32.45
N GLN A 64 14.07 -7.50 -31.79
CA GLN A 64 13.54 -6.23 -32.28
C GLN A 64 14.65 -5.37 -32.92
N VAL A 65 14.26 -4.52 -33.89
CA VAL A 65 15.18 -3.53 -34.47
C VAL A 65 15.36 -2.37 -33.48
N PRO A 66 16.58 -2.06 -33.03
CA PRO A 66 16.85 -1.00 -32.06
C PRO A 66 16.76 0.40 -32.71
N THR A 67 15.57 0.80 -33.18
CA THR A 67 15.36 2.14 -33.73
C THR A 67 15.50 3.20 -32.64
N PRO A 68 15.87 4.46 -32.96
CA PRO A 68 15.98 5.53 -31.96
C PRO A 68 14.72 5.71 -31.11
N ALA A 69 13.52 5.54 -31.70
CA ALA A 69 12.26 5.60 -30.98
C ALA A 69 12.09 4.43 -30.00
N ALA A 70 12.38 3.19 -30.43
CA ALA A 70 12.29 2.00 -29.58
C ALA A 70 13.27 2.06 -28.41
N VAL A 71 14.50 2.52 -28.66
CA VAL A 71 15.52 2.71 -27.62
C VAL A 71 15.07 3.76 -26.60
N ARG A 72 14.59 4.93 -27.04
CA ARG A 72 14.04 5.94 -26.13
C ARG A 72 12.87 5.41 -25.29
N THR A 73 11.94 4.69 -25.91
CA THR A 73 10.80 4.10 -25.19
C THR A 73 11.29 3.09 -24.15
N LEU A 74 12.25 2.24 -24.49
CA LEU A 74 12.76 1.24 -23.57
C LEU A 74 13.54 1.87 -22.39
N LEU A 75 14.32 2.92 -22.65
CA LEU A 75 15.00 3.68 -21.59
C LEU A 75 13.99 4.24 -20.58
N VAL A 76 12.92 4.89 -21.04
CA VAL A 76 11.86 5.40 -20.17
C VAL A 76 11.19 4.25 -19.39
N GLN A 77 10.90 3.12 -20.05
CA GLN A 77 10.31 1.95 -19.39
C GLN A 77 11.22 1.35 -18.30
N ASN A 78 12.53 1.30 -18.56
CA ASN A 78 13.52 0.78 -17.63
C ASN A 78 13.68 1.72 -16.42
N GLU A 79 13.70 3.04 -16.64
CA GLU A 79 13.67 4.02 -15.55
C GLU A 79 12.40 3.89 -14.69
N MET A 80 11.23 3.76 -15.32
CA MET A 80 9.97 3.54 -14.61
C MET A 80 9.98 2.23 -13.80
N ARG A 81 10.55 1.16 -14.35
CA ARG A 81 10.69 -0.13 -13.66
C ARG A 81 11.64 -0.02 -12.47
N ALA A 82 12.80 0.61 -12.66
CA ALA A 82 13.79 0.80 -11.60
C ALA A 82 13.22 1.64 -10.44
N GLU A 83 12.45 2.70 -10.74
CA GLU A 83 11.81 3.50 -9.70
C GLU A 83 10.68 2.72 -9.00
N ALA A 84 9.89 1.93 -9.72
CA ALA A 84 8.88 1.05 -9.12
C ALA A 84 9.53 0.03 -8.15
N GLU A 85 10.63 -0.61 -8.56
CA GLU A 85 11.39 -1.55 -7.72
C GLU A 85 12.03 -0.86 -6.51
N ARG A 86 12.53 0.37 -6.68
CA ARG A 86 13.03 1.20 -5.58
C ARG A 86 11.92 1.49 -4.58
N ILE A 87 10.76 1.97 -5.04
CA ILE A 87 9.58 2.23 -4.20
C ILE A 87 9.15 0.97 -3.46
N GLU A 88 9.11 -0.19 -4.13
CA GLU A 88 8.73 -1.45 -3.50
C GLU A 88 9.72 -1.86 -2.40
N ARG A 89 11.03 -1.70 -2.63
CA ARG A 89 12.06 -1.95 -1.60
C ARG A 89 11.88 -1.04 -0.39
N LEU A 90 11.62 0.25 -0.60
CA LEU A 90 11.37 1.19 0.49
C LEU A 90 10.08 0.83 1.25
N GLY A 91 9.01 0.47 0.53
CA GLY A 91 7.76 -0.02 1.13
C GLY A 91 7.94 -1.30 1.96
N ARG A 92 8.81 -2.23 1.54
CA ARG A 92 9.15 -3.43 2.32
C ARG A 92 9.90 -3.10 3.60
N ARG A 93 10.82 -2.11 3.58
CA ARG A 93 11.48 -1.62 4.81
C ARG A 93 10.48 -0.99 5.77
N ALA A 94 9.63 -0.10 5.25
CA ALA A 94 8.57 0.53 6.04
C ALA A 94 7.63 -0.50 6.69
N GLN A 95 7.30 -1.59 5.98
CA GLN A 95 6.45 -2.67 6.51
C GLN A 95 7.05 -3.37 7.73
N ARG A 96 8.38 -3.53 7.79
CA ARG A 96 9.04 -4.19 8.93
C ARG A 96 8.91 -3.39 10.22
N SER A 97 8.82 -2.07 10.11
CA SER A 97 8.64 -1.14 11.22
C SER A 97 7.19 -0.65 11.36
N ILE A 98 6.21 -1.37 10.79
CA ILE A 98 4.83 -0.88 10.73
C ILE A 98 4.20 -0.66 12.11
N ASP A 99 4.67 -1.37 13.13
CA ASP A 99 4.15 -1.20 14.48
C ASP A 99 4.61 0.10 15.11
N GLU A 100 5.87 0.51 14.90
CA GLU A 100 6.36 1.83 15.35
C GLU A 100 5.69 2.96 14.57
N PHE A 101 5.63 2.84 13.24
CA PHE A 101 4.91 3.83 12.41
C PHE A 101 3.45 3.93 12.82
N GLY A 102 2.78 2.79 12.98
CA GLY A 102 1.39 2.72 13.36
C GLY A 102 1.13 3.33 14.72
N HIS A 103 1.98 3.05 15.71
CA HIS A 103 1.88 3.65 17.04
C HIS A 103 2.00 5.19 16.98
N ILE A 104 3.05 5.73 16.34
CA ILE A 104 3.23 7.18 16.20
C ILE A 104 2.05 7.82 15.45
N LEU A 105 1.62 7.24 14.32
CA LEU A 105 0.49 7.75 13.55
C LEU A 105 -0.80 7.74 14.38
N ALA A 106 -1.05 6.69 15.14
CA ALA A 106 -2.24 6.60 15.98
C ALA A 106 -2.22 7.64 17.11
N THR A 107 -1.09 7.81 17.78
CA THR A 107 -0.90 8.82 18.83
C THR A 107 -1.15 10.23 18.29
N LEU A 108 -0.46 10.62 17.21
CA LEU A 108 -0.63 11.94 16.59
C LEU A 108 -2.06 12.17 16.11
N THR A 109 -2.70 11.14 15.55
CA THR A 109 -4.11 11.23 15.11
C THR A 109 -5.05 11.43 16.29
N HIS A 110 -4.82 10.72 17.40
CA HIS A 110 -5.62 10.83 18.61
C HIS A 110 -5.48 12.21 19.24
N GLU A 111 -4.25 12.70 19.40
CA GLU A 111 -3.94 14.04 19.92
C GLU A 111 -4.57 15.14 19.05
N TYR A 112 -4.39 15.06 17.73
CA TYR A 112 -4.98 16.04 16.81
C TYR A 112 -6.50 16.07 16.93
N ARG A 113 -7.14 14.91 17.04
CA ARG A 113 -8.60 14.85 17.19
C ARG A 113 -9.07 15.39 18.54
N ASN A 114 -8.35 15.13 19.62
CA ASN A 114 -8.67 15.70 20.93
C ASN A 114 -8.57 17.23 20.90
N ALA A 115 -7.60 17.79 20.15
CA ALA A 115 -7.42 19.23 20.01
C ALA A 115 -8.42 19.90 19.06
N HIS A 116 -8.82 19.23 17.97
CA HIS A 116 -9.57 19.86 16.87
C HIS A 116 -10.96 19.29 16.60
N GLY A 117 -11.39 18.26 17.34
CA GLY A 117 -12.67 17.55 17.15
C GLY A 117 -12.76 16.71 15.86
N THR A 118 -11.78 16.81 14.96
CA THR A 118 -11.73 16.09 13.68
C THR A 118 -10.36 15.46 13.47
N GLY A 119 -10.25 14.52 12.53
CA GLY A 119 -8.97 13.90 12.19
C GLY A 119 -8.07 14.82 11.35
N PRO A 120 -6.75 14.60 11.36
CA PRO A 120 -5.84 15.27 10.44
C PRO A 120 -6.09 14.79 9.00
N THR A 121 -5.54 15.50 8.03
CA THR A 121 -5.44 14.96 6.66
C THR A 121 -4.27 13.97 6.57
N ARG A 122 -4.31 13.08 5.57
CA ARG A 122 -3.19 12.14 5.32
C ARG A 122 -1.87 12.87 5.07
N ARG A 123 -1.93 14.01 4.38
CA ARG A 123 -0.74 14.82 4.07
C ARG A 123 -0.17 15.42 5.35
N ASP A 124 -1.01 16.04 6.17
CA ASP A 124 -0.54 16.74 7.38
C ASP A 124 0.17 15.79 8.33
N ILE A 125 -0.43 14.62 8.58
CA ILE A 125 0.13 13.68 9.55
C ILE A 125 1.45 13.05 9.07
N LEU A 126 1.59 12.76 7.76
CA LEU A 126 2.81 12.17 7.19
C LEU A 126 3.97 13.15 7.14
N LEU A 127 3.70 14.45 7.17
CA LEU A 127 4.71 15.52 7.15
C LEU A 127 5.04 16.06 8.55
N THR A 128 4.56 15.42 9.62
CA THR A 128 4.95 15.77 10.98
C THR A 128 6.38 15.32 11.28
N ASP A 129 7.09 16.10 12.10
CA ASP A 129 8.48 15.81 12.47
C ASP A 129 8.71 14.41 13.03
N PRO A 130 7.86 13.86 13.93
CA PRO A 130 8.05 12.50 14.44
C PRO A 130 8.00 11.43 13.34
N VAL A 131 7.09 11.60 12.37
CA VAL A 131 6.95 10.66 11.25
C VAL A 131 8.12 10.80 10.28
N LEU A 132 8.50 12.04 9.92
CA LEU A 132 9.63 12.30 9.02
C LEU A 132 10.96 11.80 9.60
N ARG A 133 11.13 11.89 10.93
CA ARG A 133 12.29 11.34 11.63
C ARG A 133 12.30 9.82 11.54
N LEU A 134 11.19 9.16 11.86
CA LEU A 134 11.10 7.71 11.81
C LEU A 134 11.29 7.15 10.39
N ILE A 135 10.81 7.86 9.35
CA ILE A 135 11.07 7.51 7.95
C ILE A 135 12.57 7.50 7.66
N ARG A 136 13.29 8.55 8.05
CA ARG A 136 14.74 8.66 7.85
C ARG A 136 15.49 7.53 8.56
N GLU A 137 15.10 7.21 9.79
CA GLU A 137 15.73 6.18 10.60
C GLU A 137 15.48 4.75 10.08
N ARG A 138 14.25 4.44 9.65
CA ARG A 138 13.85 3.05 9.32
C ARG A 138 13.89 2.72 7.84
N VAL A 139 13.72 3.72 6.98
CA VAL A 139 13.60 3.52 5.53
C VAL A 139 14.82 4.08 4.81
N GLY A 140 15.26 5.26 5.22
CA GLY A 140 16.36 6.03 4.64
C GLY A 140 15.90 7.41 4.15
N ASP A 141 16.78 8.13 3.48
CA ASP A 141 16.46 9.45 2.95
C ASP A 141 15.51 9.37 1.76
N ILE A 142 14.40 10.08 1.85
CA ILE A 142 13.29 10.06 0.89
C ILE A 142 12.76 11.47 0.74
N ALA A 143 12.65 11.92 -0.51
CA ALA A 143 12.04 13.21 -0.83
C ALA A 143 10.59 13.27 -0.29
N PRO A 144 10.14 14.41 0.30
CA PRO A 144 8.81 14.50 0.90
C PRO A 144 7.65 14.14 -0.04
N ASN A 145 7.77 14.43 -1.34
CA ASN A 145 6.79 14.09 -2.37
C ASN A 145 6.67 12.58 -2.63
N ALA A 146 7.70 11.79 -2.30
CA ALA A 146 7.76 10.36 -2.50
C ALA A 146 7.23 9.55 -1.30
N ILE A 147 7.01 10.18 -0.13
CA ILE A 147 6.49 9.51 1.08
C ILE A 147 5.15 8.81 0.84
N LYS A 148 4.28 9.37 -0.02
CA LYS A 148 3.00 8.76 -0.41
C LYS A 148 3.17 7.34 -0.97
N HIS A 149 4.30 7.04 -1.60
CA HIS A 149 4.59 5.75 -2.19
C HIS A 149 5.04 4.70 -1.17
N LEU A 150 5.16 5.05 0.11
CA LEU A 150 5.39 4.08 1.19
C LEU A 150 4.09 3.38 1.64
N TRP A 151 2.93 3.96 1.32
CA TRP A 151 1.61 3.45 1.73
C TRP A 151 1.49 3.27 3.25
N LEU A 152 2.14 4.16 4.03
CA LEU A 152 2.18 4.06 5.50
C LEU A 152 0.78 4.09 6.12
N ILE A 153 -0.09 4.96 5.61
CA ILE A 153 -1.47 5.10 6.10
C ILE A 153 -2.26 3.80 5.86
N GLU A 154 -2.20 3.26 4.65
CA GLU A 154 -2.92 2.05 4.28
C GLU A 154 -2.37 0.82 5.04
N ARG A 155 -1.04 0.74 5.21
CA ARG A 155 -0.41 -0.33 5.99
C ARG A 155 -0.78 -0.24 7.47
N ALA A 156 -0.76 0.96 8.06
CA ALA A 156 -1.11 1.18 9.46
C ALA A 156 -2.60 0.89 9.71
N GLN A 157 -3.46 1.22 8.75
CA GLN A 157 -4.88 0.85 8.78
C GLN A 157 -5.08 -0.66 8.76
N ARG A 158 -4.41 -1.37 7.84
CA ARG A 158 -4.48 -2.86 7.79
C ARG A 158 -3.96 -3.50 9.07
N ALA A 159 -2.92 -2.93 9.67
CA ALA A 159 -2.38 -3.35 10.95
C ALA A 159 -3.31 -3.01 12.14
N GLY A 160 -4.35 -2.18 11.96
CA GLY A 160 -5.32 -1.83 12.99
C GLY A 160 -4.87 -0.73 13.95
N TRP A 161 -3.85 0.05 13.58
CA TRP A 161 -3.36 1.18 14.36
C TRP A 161 -4.20 2.45 14.15
N ILE A 162 -4.64 2.69 12.91
CA ILE A 162 -5.49 3.81 12.54
C ILE A 162 -6.71 3.34 11.73
N ALA A 163 -7.72 4.18 11.63
CA ALA A 163 -8.87 3.99 10.75
C ALA A 163 -9.17 5.30 10.01
N PHE A 164 -9.69 5.17 8.79
CA PHE A 164 -10.22 6.26 7.98
C PHE A 164 -11.31 5.71 7.05
N ASP A 165 -12.17 6.60 6.57
CA ASP A 165 -13.16 6.34 5.54
C ASP A 165 -13.02 7.37 4.39
N ALA A 166 -14.00 7.41 3.49
CA ALA A 166 -13.98 8.31 2.34
C ALA A 166 -14.21 9.79 2.71
N SER A 167 -14.68 10.07 3.93
CA SER A 167 -14.94 11.42 4.40
C SER A 167 -13.62 12.17 4.63
N PRO A 168 -13.55 13.46 4.30
CA PRO A 168 -12.42 14.29 4.68
C PRO A 168 -12.20 14.26 6.19
N ARG A 169 -10.93 14.32 6.64
CA ARG A 169 -10.58 14.42 8.07
C ARG A 169 -11.16 13.28 8.94
N SER A 170 -11.34 12.09 8.35
CA SER A 170 -11.86 10.90 9.05
C SER A 170 -10.79 10.11 9.81
N LEU A 171 -9.50 10.45 9.66
CA LEU A 171 -8.43 9.75 10.37
C LEU A 171 -8.68 9.72 11.89
N CYS A 172 -8.61 8.52 12.46
CA CYS A 172 -8.70 8.28 13.90
C CYS A 172 -7.76 7.15 14.32
N ALA A 173 -7.37 7.13 15.60
CA ALA A 173 -6.71 5.97 16.18
C ALA A 173 -7.67 4.78 16.22
N ALA A 174 -7.16 3.57 15.99
CA ALA A 174 -7.96 2.35 15.90
C ALA A 174 -7.62 1.33 17.00
N ARG A 175 -8.14 0.11 16.84
CA ARG A 175 -8.11 -0.94 17.86
C ARG A 175 -6.77 -1.08 18.59
N ARG A 176 -5.65 -1.21 17.86
CA ARG A 176 -4.35 -1.50 18.48
C ARG A 176 -3.90 -0.39 19.40
N PHE A 177 -4.18 0.87 19.06
CA PHE A 177 -3.89 2.02 19.92
C PHE A 177 -4.65 1.91 21.24
N HIS A 178 -5.96 1.68 21.21
CA HIS A 178 -6.77 1.58 22.43
C HIS A 178 -6.43 0.33 23.25
N SER A 179 -6.19 -0.81 22.62
CA SER A 179 -5.88 -2.04 23.34
C SER A 179 -4.46 -2.09 23.91
N ALA A 180 -3.53 -1.24 23.42
CA ALA A 180 -2.13 -1.25 23.84
C ALA A 180 -1.97 -1.05 25.35
N ALA A 181 -2.79 -0.18 25.96
CA ALA A 181 -2.75 0.10 27.40
C ALA A 181 -3.25 -1.08 28.27
N PHE A 182 -4.07 -1.97 27.71
CA PHE A 182 -4.72 -3.05 28.47
C PHE A 182 -4.03 -4.42 28.28
N GLY A 183 -3.20 -4.57 27.24
CA GLY A 183 -2.48 -5.81 26.96
C GLY A 183 -3.39 -7.03 26.95
N ASN A 184 -3.03 -8.06 27.72
CA ASN A 184 -3.77 -9.33 27.77
C ASN A 184 -5.11 -9.26 28.51
N ARG A 185 -5.50 -8.12 29.10
CA ARG A 185 -6.81 -7.94 29.75
C ARG A 185 -7.96 -7.88 28.75
N VAL A 186 -7.66 -7.53 27.49
CA VAL A 186 -8.63 -7.48 26.39
C VAL A 186 -8.19 -8.38 25.24
N SER A 187 -9.11 -8.70 24.34
CA SER A 187 -8.84 -9.50 23.16
C SER A 187 -7.89 -8.77 22.22
N LEU A 188 -6.80 -9.44 21.87
CA LEU A 188 -5.81 -8.99 20.89
C LEU A 188 -6.05 -9.62 19.51
N ARG A 189 -7.28 -10.10 19.24
CA ARG A 189 -7.65 -10.62 17.92
C ARG A 189 -7.50 -9.52 16.84
N PRO A 190 -7.27 -9.90 15.58
CA PRO A 190 -7.15 -8.93 14.49
C PRO A 190 -8.35 -8.00 14.40
N VAL A 191 -8.14 -6.76 13.96
CA VAL A 191 -9.17 -5.69 13.94
C VAL A 191 -10.46 -6.12 13.22
N ASN A 192 -10.37 -6.87 12.13
CA ASN A 192 -11.53 -7.38 11.40
C ASN A 192 -12.31 -8.44 12.18
N THR A 193 -11.62 -9.24 12.99
CA THR A 193 -12.26 -10.23 13.87
C THR A 193 -13.03 -9.51 14.97
N ILE A 194 -12.41 -8.52 15.61
CA ILE A 194 -13.05 -7.68 16.62
C ILE A 194 -14.30 -7.00 16.05
N GLY A 195 -14.19 -6.37 14.88
CA GLY A 195 -15.32 -5.72 14.23
C GLY A 195 -16.47 -6.69 13.89
N THR A 196 -16.15 -7.92 13.49
CA THR A 196 -17.16 -8.96 13.23
C THR A 196 -17.83 -9.43 14.53
N LEU A 197 -17.07 -9.58 15.61
CA LEU A 197 -17.61 -9.92 16.94
C LEU A 197 -18.56 -8.84 17.45
N VAL A 198 -18.17 -7.56 17.32
CA VAL A 198 -19.02 -6.43 17.69
C VAL A 198 -20.32 -6.46 16.88
N ALA A 199 -20.24 -6.52 15.55
CA ALA A 199 -21.43 -6.54 14.70
C ALA A 199 -22.37 -7.71 15.02
N GLY A 200 -21.82 -8.92 15.22
CA GLY A 200 -22.60 -10.11 15.55
C GLY A 200 -23.25 -10.05 16.93
N PHE A 201 -22.57 -9.46 17.92
CA PHE A 201 -23.16 -9.25 19.24
C PHE A 201 -24.33 -8.27 19.18
N LEU A 202 -24.14 -7.14 18.48
CA LEU A 202 -25.20 -6.13 18.33
C LEU A 202 -26.44 -6.70 17.64
N ASP A 203 -26.25 -7.49 16.58
CA ASP A 203 -27.32 -8.14 15.82
C ASP A 203 -28.05 -9.21 16.65
N ALA A 204 -27.30 -10.07 17.35
CA ALA A 204 -27.88 -11.10 18.21
C ALA A 204 -28.67 -10.48 19.36
N TYR A 205 -28.13 -9.45 20.01
CA TYR A 205 -28.79 -8.78 21.13
C TYR A 205 -30.08 -8.09 20.68
N ASP A 206 -30.06 -7.38 19.55
CA ASP A 206 -31.23 -6.72 18.98
C ASP A 206 -32.32 -7.75 18.59
N THR A 207 -31.91 -8.88 18.02
CA THR A 207 -32.83 -9.98 17.66
C THR A 207 -33.48 -10.62 18.90
N GLU A 208 -32.70 -10.83 19.96
CA GLU A 208 -33.18 -11.48 21.19
C GLU A 208 -34.04 -10.56 22.06
N HIS A 209 -33.68 -9.28 22.16
CA HIS A 209 -34.29 -8.33 23.10
C HIS A 209 -35.20 -7.30 22.42
N GLY A 210 -35.29 -7.28 21.09
CA GLY A 210 -36.04 -6.31 20.30
C GLY A 210 -35.52 -4.88 20.39
N ARG A 211 -34.30 -4.68 20.89
CA ARG A 211 -33.66 -3.36 21.04
C ARG A 211 -32.13 -3.46 21.06
N PRO A 212 -31.41 -2.40 20.64
CA PRO A 212 -29.96 -2.37 20.72
C PRO A 212 -29.45 -2.41 22.18
N PRO A 213 -28.27 -3.00 22.44
CA PRO A 213 -27.69 -3.03 23.78
C PRO A 213 -27.20 -1.64 24.19
N ARG A 214 -27.18 -1.38 25.50
CA ARG A 214 -26.42 -0.24 26.04
C ARG A 214 -24.92 -0.50 25.90
N TRP A 215 -24.12 0.57 25.87
CA TRP A 215 -22.66 0.47 25.83
C TRP A 215 -22.07 -0.34 27.00
N SER A 216 -22.68 -0.26 28.19
CA SER A 216 -22.26 -1.06 29.33
C SER A 216 -22.41 -2.55 29.07
N VAL A 217 -23.54 -2.98 28.48
CA VAL A 217 -23.81 -4.36 28.12
C VAL A 217 -22.80 -4.84 27.07
N LEU A 218 -22.61 -4.05 26.00
CA LEU A 218 -21.60 -4.35 24.98
C LEU A 218 -20.19 -4.53 25.57
N ALA A 219 -19.78 -3.65 26.48
CA ALA A 219 -18.48 -3.71 27.12
C ALA A 219 -18.31 -4.94 28.04
N HIS A 220 -19.35 -5.23 28.83
CA HIS A 220 -19.27 -6.24 29.87
C HIS A 220 -19.55 -7.65 29.38
N ASP A 221 -20.30 -7.84 28.28
CA ASP A 221 -20.76 -9.17 27.87
C ASP A 221 -20.05 -9.66 26.60
N LEU A 222 -19.55 -8.76 25.75
CA LEU A 222 -18.85 -9.17 24.54
C LEU A 222 -17.51 -9.84 24.87
N ARG A 223 -17.35 -11.09 24.39
CA ARG A 223 -16.14 -11.89 24.50
C ARG A 223 -15.67 -12.40 23.15
N ASP A 224 -14.36 -12.65 23.05
CA ASP A 224 -13.81 -13.44 21.95
C ASP A 224 -14.04 -14.95 22.15
N ASP A 225 -13.63 -15.74 21.17
CA ASP A 225 -13.71 -17.20 21.16
C ASP A 225 -12.89 -17.90 22.27
N ARG A 226 -12.04 -17.15 22.99
CA ARG A 226 -11.28 -17.62 24.15
C ARG A 226 -11.84 -17.07 25.46
N GLY A 227 -13.04 -16.49 25.46
CA GLY A 227 -13.66 -15.92 26.64
C GLY A 227 -13.02 -14.61 27.12
N ARG A 228 -12.16 -13.96 26.32
CA ARG A 228 -11.54 -12.68 26.70
C ARG A 228 -12.43 -11.51 26.35
N ARG A 229 -12.47 -10.52 27.23
CA ARG A 229 -13.19 -9.24 27.04
C ARG A 229 -12.75 -8.54 25.77
N VAL A 230 -13.69 -8.06 24.95
CA VAL A 230 -13.32 -7.20 23.80
C VAL A 230 -12.98 -5.79 24.27
N PHE A 231 -13.72 -5.26 25.25
CA PHE A 231 -13.47 -3.94 25.84
C PHE A 231 -13.10 -4.10 27.31
N ASN A 232 -12.22 -3.22 27.82
CA ASN A 232 -11.85 -3.26 29.24
C ASN A 232 -13.06 -2.92 30.12
N ASP A 233 -13.76 -1.85 29.76
CA ASP A 233 -14.92 -1.30 30.44
C ASP A 233 -15.77 -0.46 29.45
N THR A 234 -16.82 0.18 29.97
CA THR A 234 -17.72 1.04 29.18
C THR A 234 -17.01 2.26 28.59
N ALA A 235 -16.04 2.84 29.31
CA ALA A 235 -15.30 4.02 28.85
C ALA A 235 -14.36 3.67 27.68
N ASP A 236 -13.69 2.51 27.75
CA ASP A 236 -12.91 1.95 26.64
C ASP A 236 -13.79 1.66 25.41
N ALA A 237 -14.97 1.04 25.61
CA ALA A 237 -15.91 0.82 24.51
C ALA A 237 -16.34 2.13 23.83
N ARG A 238 -16.60 3.18 24.63
CA ARG A 238 -16.91 4.53 24.13
C ARG A 238 -15.72 5.19 23.44
N ALA A 239 -14.52 5.09 23.98
CA ALA A 239 -13.31 5.61 23.34
C ALA A 239 -13.08 4.94 21.97
N GLN A 240 -13.45 3.66 21.84
CA GLN A 240 -13.36 2.89 20.61
C GLN A 240 -14.53 3.10 19.64
N GLN A 241 -15.59 3.82 20.03
CA GLN A 241 -16.75 4.12 19.18
C GLN A 241 -16.32 4.74 17.84
N GLN A 242 -15.40 5.72 17.88
CA GLN A 242 -15.00 6.47 16.70
C GLN A 242 -14.44 5.57 15.61
N TRP A 243 -13.48 4.70 15.93
CA TRP A 243 -12.86 3.85 14.92
C TRP A 243 -13.80 2.75 14.44
N LEU A 244 -14.66 2.22 15.32
CA LEU A 244 -15.66 1.23 14.95
C LEU A 244 -16.68 1.81 13.96
N ALA A 245 -17.09 3.06 14.17
CA ALA A 245 -17.95 3.80 13.26
C ALA A 245 -17.26 4.13 11.93
N THR A 246 -16.06 4.73 11.98
CA THR A 246 -15.26 5.04 10.78
C THR A 246 -14.94 3.80 9.94
N ALA A 247 -14.67 2.65 10.57
CA ALA A 247 -14.45 1.39 9.86
C ALA A 247 -15.75 0.71 9.38
N GLY A 248 -16.93 1.25 9.75
CA GLY A 248 -18.25 0.79 9.37
C GLY A 248 -18.76 -0.45 10.12
N TRP A 249 -18.11 -0.82 11.23
CA TRP A 249 -18.48 -1.99 12.04
C TRP A 249 -19.75 -1.76 12.86
N LEU A 250 -19.92 -0.55 13.37
CA LEU A 250 -21.13 -0.09 14.05
C LEU A 250 -21.57 1.28 13.53
N GLU A 251 -22.80 1.64 13.84
CA GLU A 251 -23.33 3.00 13.80
C GLU A 251 -23.88 3.32 15.20
N VAL A 252 -24.15 4.59 15.48
CA VAL A 252 -24.79 5.01 16.73
C VAL A 252 -26.14 5.63 16.40
N ARG A 253 -27.21 5.03 16.93
CA ARG A 253 -28.59 5.50 16.79
C ARG A 253 -29.16 5.74 18.18
N ASP A 254 -29.62 6.96 18.45
CA ASP A 254 -30.15 7.36 19.76
C ASP A 254 -29.20 7.02 20.92
N ASP A 255 -27.90 7.31 20.72
CA ASP A 255 -26.80 6.99 21.64
C ASP A 255 -26.52 5.48 21.87
N LEU A 256 -27.18 4.59 21.14
CA LEU A 256 -26.99 3.15 21.22
C LEU A 256 -26.22 2.60 20.00
N PRO A 257 -25.29 1.64 20.22
CA PRO A 257 -24.57 1.00 19.13
C PRO A 257 -25.48 0.03 18.36
N VAL A 258 -25.47 0.13 17.03
CA VAL A 258 -26.16 -0.79 16.11
C VAL A 258 -25.20 -1.31 15.04
N PRO A 259 -25.45 -2.45 14.40
CA PRO A 259 -24.58 -2.95 13.33
C PRO A 259 -24.42 -1.96 12.18
N GLY A 260 -23.19 -1.63 11.82
CA GLY A 260 -22.88 -0.71 10.71
C GLY A 260 -22.91 -1.41 9.34
N PRO A 261 -22.68 -0.68 8.22
CA PRO A 261 -22.81 -1.24 6.88
C PRO A 261 -21.78 -2.35 6.58
N ARG A 262 -20.58 -2.23 7.13
CA ARG A 262 -19.56 -3.29 7.05
C ARG A 262 -19.92 -4.47 7.94
N GLY A 263 -20.41 -4.21 9.16
CA GLY A 263 -20.91 -5.23 10.07
C GLY A 263 -22.02 -6.08 9.44
N ARG A 264 -23.08 -5.43 8.94
CA ARG A 264 -24.20 -6.07 8.23
C ARG A 264 -23.75 -6.93 7.05
N ARG A 265 -22.80 -6.44 6.24
CA ARG A 265 -22.22 -7.24 5.13
C ARG A 265 -21.46 -8.48 5.62
N ALA A 266 -20.71 -8.36 6.71
CA ALA A 266 -19.98 -9.49 7.29
C ALA A 266 -20.94 -10.56 7.83
N LEU A 267 -22.04 -10.15 8.47
CA LEU A 267 -23.09 -11.05 8.95
C LEU A 267 -23.81 -11.75 7.80
N ALA A 268 -24.21 -11.01 6.77
CA ALA A 268 -24.84 -11.57 5.57
C ALA A 268 -23.95 -12.61 4.87
N ARG A 269 -22.63 -12.36 4.81
CA ARG A 269 -21.68 -13.34 4.27
C ARG A 269 -21.62 -14.61 5.12
N LYS A 270 -21.53 -14.48 6.45
CA LYS A 270 -21.48 -15.62 7.38
C LYS A 270 -22.77 -16.46 7.33
N ALA A 271 -23.92 -15.82 7.14
CA ALA A 271 -25.19 -16.52 6.96
C ALA A 271 -25.20 -17.38 5.69
N ARG A 272 -24.67 -16.86 4.57
CA ARG A 272 -24.53 -17.61 3.30
C ARG A 272 -23.55 -18.77 3.38
N GLU A 273 -22.50 -18.64 4.18
CA GLU A 273 -21.52 -19.72 4.40
C GLU A 273 -22.10 -20.86 5.25
N ARG A 274 -23.09 -20.60 6.11
CA ARG A 274 -23.75 -21.63 6.93
C ARG A 274 -24.84 -22.42 6.20
N THR A 275 -25.35 -21.89 5.08
CA THR A 275 -26.40 -22.53 4.27
C THR A 275 -25.85 -23.29 3.06
N ARG A 276 -24.53 -23.28 2.86
CA ARG A 276 -23.81 -24.13 1.90
C ARG A 276 -23.21 -25.33 2.61
#